data_AF-A0A858Q731-F1
#
_entry.id   AF-A0A858Q731-F1
#
_cell.length_a   1.000
_cell.length_b   1.000
_cell.length_c   1.000
_cell.angle_alpha   90.00
_cell.angle_beta   90.00
_cell.angle_gamma   90.00
#
_symmetry.space_group_name_H-M   'P 1'
#
loop_
_entity.id
_entity.type
_entity.pdbx_description
1 polymer ?
#
loop_
_entity_poly.entity_id
_entity_poly.type
_entity_poly.pdbx_seq_one_letter_code
_entity_poly.pdbx_strand_id
1 'polypeptide(L)'
;MSKQNGYLFPLLFIAGACGWAETSAEDALDQGLEAVRLRHYDEASAQWQTLAERGDAEAQYRLGAMFQNGRGVPKDYSQALKWFRAAAGQGQVRAQFELGLMYEKGLGVRPDPAQARAWYEKAAAQGHAMARRRLETMPFATTDTGAATEGAPARTDTALHRAARRGDADAVRDLLARGVEIDAWDDKGRTPYRLALEAGHPEIARLLAAAGADQRRPLAEVKGGQGERSKHPTSRLGPQDDIGAYPGWPAITVAAWRGHASTVEAWLARGADVAARAPDGHLPLTRAAWNGHAKIVKTLLAHGADVNAATPDGRTALMWAALEGHHETVVALAAGGANLDATDGDGNTALAWAAQRGKASTVRTLCGLGAAKGMARKDGRNAVMLAAIGGYREAIEALLEASADPNAIDAEGHTALWLAVDRGHAGIVDTLLDHGADFAHDRASGPNSLIRAAWKGDDNVVEMLLAHGALVDAPSADGNTALTVAASRGHTGVVRMLLAKGANPDLRNRRNMTALMLAAQAGHGEILAALLEAGADPALRNEHRQSAVSLARAGGHEDCVKILEKDSARWKVLFGSLR
;
A
#
# COMPACT_ATOMS: atom_id res chain seq x y z
N MET A 1 -71.41 49.16 -25.92
CA MET A 1 -71.03 48.74 -27.28
C MET A 1 -69.66 48.08 -27.21
N SER A 2 -69.56 46.84 -27.72
CA SER A 2 -68.38 46.25 -28.36
C SER A 2 -67.15 45.95 -27.47
N LYS A 3 -66.99 44.70 -27.00
CA LYS A 3 -66.15 43.59 -27.56
C LYS A 3 -64.70 43.62 -27.05
N GLN A 4 -64.33 42.66 -26.20
CA GLN A 4 -63.55 41.44 -26.52
C GLN A 4 -62.08 41.71 -26.86
N ASN A 5 -61.19 41.34 -25.94
CA ASN A 5 -60.24 40.24 -26.16
C ASN A 5 -59.72 39.76 -24.80
N GLY A 6 -60.13 38.55 -24.42
CA GLY A 6 -59.54 37.82 -23.31
C GLY A 6 -58.44 36.90 -23.80
N TYR A 7 -57.50 36.59 -22.92
CA TYR A 7 -56.93 35.25 -22.87
C TYR A 7 -56.81 34.81 -21.41
N LEU A 8 -57.37 33.62 -21.19
CA LEU A 8 -57.46 32.83 -19.97
C LEU A 8 -56.12 32.69 -19.23
N PHE A 9 -56.16 32.94 -17.92
CA PHE A 9 -55.30 32.30 -16.94
C PHE A 9 -56.08 31.12 -16.33
N PRO A 10 -55.55 29.88 -16.30
CA PRO A 10 -55.91 28.94 -15.26
C PRO A 10 -54.83 28.96 -14.18
N LEU A 11 -55.23 29.37 -12.97
CA LEU A 11 -54.68 28.88 -11.72
C LEU A 11 -54.86 27.35 -11.67
N LEU A 12 -53.83 26.58 -11.32
CA LEU A 12 -53.92 25.54 -10.28
C LEU A 12 -52.54 24.94 -9.93
N PHE A 13 -52.25 24.93 -8.62
CA PHE A 13 -51.35 24.04 -7.86
C PHE A 13 -49.86 23.96 -8.23
N ILE A 14 -49.01 24.63 -7.43
CA ILE A 14 -47.84 23.97 -6.80
C ILE A 14 -47.69 24.46 -5.35
N ALA A 15 -47.53 23.50 -4.46
CA ALA A 15 -47.33 23.65 -3.03
C ALA A 15 -45.91 24.14 -2.67
N GLY A 16 -45.84 24.82 -1.53
CA GLY A 16 -44.71 25.02 -0.62
C GLY A 16 -43.31 24.49 -0.93
N ALA A 17 -42.37 25.41 -0.71
CA ALA A 17 -41.20 25.27 0.17
C ALA A 17 -39.82 25.02 -0.45
N CYS A 18 -38.89 25.80 0.12
CA CYS A 18 -37.43 25.75 0.08
C CYS A 18 -36.75 26.14 -1.24
N GLY A 19 -36.21 27.36 -1.23
CA GLY A 19 -35.15 27.77 -2.13
C GLY A 19 -33.95 26.85 -1.93
N TRP A 20 -33.63 26.08 -2.96
CA TRP A 20 -32.32 25.48 -3.10
C TRP A 20 -31.44 26.55 -3.74
N ALA A 21 -30.46 27.04 -2.98
CA ALA A 21 -29.31 27.66 -3.60
C ALA A 21 -28.72 26.62 -4.56
N GLU A 22 -28.64 26.95 -5.84
CA GLU A 22 -27.76 26.23 -6.76
C GLU A 22 -26.36 26.31 -6.13
N THR A 23 -25.91 25.22 -5.51
CA THR A 23 -24.55 25.10 -5.03
C THR A 23 -23.65 25.21 -6.24
N SER A 24 -22.78 26.22 -6.26
CA SER A 24 -21.88 26.42 -7.39
C SER A 24 -20.95 25.20 -7.53
N ALA A 25 -20.43 24.96 -8.73
CA ALA A 25 -19.50 23.86 -8.97
C ALA A 25 -18.24 23.97 -8.08
N GLU A 26 -17.84 25.20 -7.73
CA GLU A 26 -16.74 25.51 -6.80
C GLU A 26 -17.10 25.12 -5.36
N ASP A 27 -18.30 25.46 -4.87
CA ASP A 27 -18.76 25.07 -3.54
C ASP A 27 -18.82 23.55 -3.37
N ALA A 28 -19.22 22.83 -4.43
CA ALA A 28 -19.28 21.37 -4.43
C ALA A 28 -17.90 20.70 -4.47
N LEU A 29 -16.90 21.34 -5.08
CA LEU A 29 -15.51 20.85 -5.07
C LEU A 29 -14.87 21.02 -3.69
N ASP A 30 -15.13 22.16 -3.04
CA ASP A 30 -14.63 22.50 -1.70
C ASP A 30 -15.28 21.65 -0.61
N GLN A 31 -16.57 21.34 -0.74
CA GLN A 31 -17.24 20.37 0.14
C GLN A 31 -16.61 18.97 0.04
N GLY A 32 -16.28 18.51 -1.17
CA GLY A 32 -15.58 17.23 -1.35
C GLY A 32 -14.18 17.23 -0.74
N LEU A 33 -13.46 18.37 -0.82
CA LEU A 33 -12.16 18.55 -0.16
C LEU A 33 -12.25 18.49 1.36
N GLU A 34 -13.28 19.14 1.92
CA GLU A 34 -13.54 19.14 3.36
C GLU A 34 -13.95 17.74 3.85
N ALA A 35 -14.77 17.02 3.08
CA ALA A 35 -15.10 15.62 3.35
C ALA A 35 -13.84 14.73 3.35
N VAL A 36 -12.89 14.93 2.42
CA VAL A 36 -11.59 14.25 2.45
C VAL A 36 -10.75 14.61 3.68
N ARG A 37 -10.79 15.87 4.12
CA ARG A 37 -10.11 16.34 5.35
C ARG A 37 -10.66 15.66 6.59
N LEU A 38 -11.98 15.44 6.61
CA LEU A 38 -12.72 14.75 7.68
C LEU A 38 -12.73 13.21 7.52
N ARG A 39 -12.06 12.66 6.49
CA ARG A 39 -12.01 11.23 6.14
C ARG A 39 -13.37 10.60 5.74
N HIS A 40 -14.33 11.41 5.34
CA HIS A 40 -15.60 10.97 4.77
C HIS A 40 -15.43 10.70 3.27
N TYR A 41 -14.68 9.65 2.94
CA TYR A 41 -14.29 9.37 1.55
C TYR A 41 -15.45 8.96 0.65
N ASP A 42 -16.47 8.30 1.20
CA ASP A 42 -17.65 7.86 0.44
C ASP A 42 -18.44 9.08 -0.05
N GLU A 43 -18.69 10.06 0.83
CA GLU A 43 -19.35 11.33 0.51
C GLU A 43 -18.55 12.15 -0.52
N ALA A 44 -17.24 12.28 -0.31
CA ALA A 44 -16.35 12.98 -1.24
C ALA A 44 -16.35 12.35 -2.65
N SER A 45 -16.35 11.03 -2.73
CA SER A 45 -16.35 10.30 -4.00
C SER A 45 -17.66 10.47 -4.78
N ALA A 46 -18.80 10.48 -4.09
CA ALA A 46 -20.11 10.67 -4.71
C ALA A 46 -20.27 12.09 -5.27
N GLN A 47 -19.80 13.11 -4.54
CA GLN A 47 -19.82 14.50 -4.99
C GLN A 47 -18.90 14.71 -6.21
N TRP A 48 -17.67 14.22 -6.14
CA TRP A 48 -16.73 14.33 -7.26
C TRP A 48 -17.14 13.47 -8.46
N GLN A 49 -17.87 12.37 -8.27
CA GLN A 49 -18.44 11.62 -9.38
C GLN A 49 -19.43 12.47 -10.20
N THR A 50 -20.33 13.17 -9.52
CA THR A 50 -21.30 14.05 -10.19
C THR A 50 -20.62 15.18 -10.97
N LEU A 51 -19.59 15.81 -10.39
CA LEU A 51 -18.83 16.87 -11.06
C LEU A 51 -17.94 16.35 -12.19
N ALA A 52 -17.32 15.18 -12.02
CA ALA A 52 -16.47 14.56 -13.02
C ALA A 52 -17.26 14.15 -14.27
N GLU A 53 -18.49 13.65 -14.09
CA GLU A 53 -19.43 13.34 -15.17
C GLU A 53 -19.89 14.60 -15.93
N ARG A 54 -19.94 15.76 -15.27
CA ARG A 54 -20.20 17.06 -15.90
C ARG A 54 -18.98 17.67 -16.61
N GLY A 55 -17.82 17.01 -16.53
CA GLY A 55 -16.61 17.42 -17.26
C GLY A 55 -15.58 18.19 -16.43
N ASP A 56 -15.78 18.40 -15.13
CA ASP A 56 -14.81 19.17 -14.31
C ASP A 56 -13.46 18.45 -14.20
N ALA A 57 -12.38 19.10 -14.65
CA ALA A 57 -11.05 18.49 -14.75
C ALA A 57 -10.42 18.16 -13.39
N GLU A 58 -10.70 18.95 -12.34
CA GLU A 58 -10.15 18.74 -11.00
C GLU A 58 -10.91 17.62 -10.27
N ALA A 59 -12.23 17.56 -10.40
CA ALA A 59 -13.05 16.45 -9.92
C ALA A 59 -12.67 15.13 -10.61
N GLN A 60 -12.43 15.14 -11.92
CA GLN A 60 -11.93 13.97 -12.66
C GLN A 60 -10.56 13.49 -12.14
N TYR A 61 -9.62 14.41 -11.90
CA TYR A 61 -8.33 14.06 -11.29
C TYR A 61 -8.51 13.43 -9.90
N ARG A 62 -9.32 14.05 -9.04
CA ARG A 62 -9.53 13.60 -7.66
C ARG A 62 -10.24 12.26 -7.59
N LEU A 63 -11.26 12.05 -8.41
CA LEU A 63 -11.94 10.78 -8.53
C LEU A 63 -11.01 9.69 -9.07
N GLY A 64 -10.16 10.01 -10.04
CA GLY A 64 -9.09 9.12 -10.50
C GLY A 64 -8.15 8.68 -9.37
N ALA A 65 -7.74 9.62 -8.52
CA ALA A 65 -6.91 9.33 -7.34
C ALA A 65 -7.65 8.49 -6.28
N MET A 66 -8.96 8.67 -6.11
CA MET A 66 -9.79 7.85 -5.22
C MET A 66 -9.83 6.39 -5.68
N PHE A 67 -10.07 6.15 -6.98
CA PHE A 67 -10.04 4.81 -7.57
C PHE A 67 -8.64 4.18 -7.53
N GLN A 68 -7.58 4.95 -7.72
CA GLN A 68 -6.19 4.46 -7.64
C GLN A 68 -5.82 3.99 -6.22
N ASN A 69 -6.34 4.67 -5.19
CA ASN A 69 -5.99 4.43 -3.79
C ASN A 69 -7.04 3.61 -3.03
N GLY A 70 -8.22 3.36 -3.60
CA GLY A 70 -9.31 2.63 -2.95
C GLY A 70 -9.95 3.40 -1.79
N ARG A 71 -10.08 4.73 -1.90
CA ARG A 71 -10.65 5.59 -0.84
C ARG A 71 -12.05 6.05 -1.26
N GLY A 72 -13.08 5.67 -0.53
CA GLY A 72 -14.47 6.02 -0.85
C GLY A 72 -15.08 5.22 -2.01
N VAL A 73 -14.23 4.55 -2.79
CA VAL A 73 -14.60 3.65 -3.89
C VAL A 73 -13.66 2.44 -3.88
N PRO A 74 -14.11 1.27 -4.38
CA PRO A 74 -13.24 0.12 -4.57
C PRO A 74 -12.04 0.48 -5.45
N LYS A 75 -10.87 -0.04 -5.10
CA LYS A 75 -9.64 0.21 -5.85
C LYS A 75 -9.75 -0.35 -7.27
N ASP A 76 -9.69 0.51 -8.27
CA ASP A 76 -9.82 0.16 -9.69
C ASP A 76 -8.94 1.05 -10.57
N TYR A 77 -7.82 0.50 -11.02
CA TYR A 77 -6.90 1.23 -11.89
C TYR A 77 -7.46 1.53 -13.28
N SER A 78 -8.45 0.77 -13.77
CA SER A 78 -9.08 1.02 -15.07
C SER A 78 -9.97 2.25 -15.02
N GLN A 79 -10.73 2.40 -13.94
CA GLN A 79 -11.53 3.62 -13.69
C GLN A 79 -10.63 4.82 -13.40
N ALA A 80 -9.56 4.64 -12.62
CA ALA A 80 -8.56 5.68 -12.41
C ALA A 80 -7.95 6.16 -13.75
N LEU A 81 -7.57 5.25 -14.63
CA LEU A 81 -7.03 5.56 -15.95
C LEU A 81 -8.04 6.35 -16.82
N LYS A 82 -9.31 5.96 -16.80
CA LYS A 82 -10.39 6.66 -17.53
C LYS A 82 -10.47 8.13 -17.08
N TRP A 83 -10.52 8.35 -15.77
CA TRP A 83 -10.67 9.69 -15.21
C TRP A 83 -9.40 10.54 -15.36
N PHE A 84 -8.22 9.95 -15.18
CA PHE A 84 -6.96 10.64 -15.44
C PHE A 84 -6.78 11.01 -16.92
N ARG A 85 -7.21 10.17 -17.86
CA ARG A 85 -7.21 10.54 -19.29
C ARG A 85 -8.13 11.73 -19.59
N ALA A 86 -9.32 11.75 -19.00
CA ALA A 86 -10.26 12.85 -19.16
C ALA A 86 -9.66 14.17 -18.62
N ALA A 87 -9.15 14.15 -17.39
CA ALA A 87 -8.52 15.32 -16.76
C ALA A 87 -7.24 15.76 -17.50
N ALA A 88 -6.37 14.82 -17.88
CA ALA A 88 -5.13 15.10 -18.60
C ALA A 88 -5.37 15.69 -20.00
N GLY A 89 -6.45 15.25 -20.67
CA GLY A 89 -6.90 15.80 -21.95
C GLY A 89 -7.36 17.26 -21.87
N GLN A 90 -7.82 17.70 -20.69
CA GLN A 90 -8.18 19.09 -20.40
C GLN A 90 -6.99 19.93 -19.90
N GLY A 91 -5.78 19.37 -19.92
CA GLY A 91 -4.57 20.08 -19.51
C GLY A 91 -4.19 19.94 -18.04
N GLN A 92 -4.96 19.19 -17.22
CA GLN A 92 -4.67 19.12 -15.79
C GLN A 92 -3.33 18.42 -15.51
N VAL A 93 -2.38 19.20 -14.96
CA VAL A 93 -0.96 18.86 -14.84
C VAL A 93 -0.72 17.63 -13.96
N ARG A 94 -1.43 17.54 -12.83
CA ARG A 94 -1.31 16.40 -11.91
C ARG A 94 -1.83 15.10 -12.55
N ALA A 95 -2.92 15.19 -13.32
CA ALA A 95 -3.47 14.05 -14.05
C ALA A 95 -2.54 13.59 -15.17
N GLN A 96 -1.86 14.51 -15.87
CA GLN A 96 -0.85 14.15 -16.88
C GLN A 96 0.34 13.39 -16.26
N PHE A 97 0.81 13.81 -15.08
CA PHE A 97 1.86 13.09 -14.36
C PHE A 97 1.40 11.70 -13.88
N GLU A 98 0.21 11.59 -13.28
CA GLU A 98 -0.35 10.31 -12.85
C GLU A 98 -0.58 9.38 -14.04
N LEU A 99 -1.05 9.90 -15.18
CA LEU A 99 -1.21 9.13 -16.41
C LEU A 99 0.14 8.61 -16.93
N GLY A 100 1.20 9.42 -16.84
CA GLY A 100 2.57 8.99 -17.11
C GLY A 100 3.01 7.83 -16.21
N LEU A 101 2.72 7.91 -14.90
CA LEU A 101 2.99 6.82 -13.95
C LEU A 101 2.18 5.56 -14.24
N MET A 102 0.93 5.70 -14.69
CA MET A 102 0.10 4.56 -15.05
C MET A 102 0.64 3.82 -16.27
N TYR A 103 1.09 4.54 -17.30
CA TYR A 103 1.77 3.96 -18.46
C TYR A 103 3.17 3.44 -18.13
N GLU A 104 3.90 4.02 -17.19
CA GLU A 104 5.22 3.52 -16.80
C GLU A 104 5.11 2.20 -16.03
N LYS A 105 4.21 2.15 -15.03
CA LYS A 105 4.07 1.01 -14.11
C LYS A 105 3.05 -0.03 -14.57
N GLY A 106 2.33 0.22 -15.65
CA GLY A 106 1.28 -0.66 -16.14
C GLY A 106 0.05 -0.74 -15.25
N LEU A 107 -0.34 0.37 -14.62
CA LEU A 107 -1.50 0.41 -13.70
C LEU A 107 -2.77 0.65 -14.53
N GLY A 108 -3.65 -0.34 -14.64
CA GLY A 108 -4.92 -0.21 -15.39
C GLY A 108 -4.75 -0.09 -16.91
N VAL A 109 -3.51 -0.03 -17.40
CA VAL A 109 -3.11 0.02 -18.80
C VAL A 109 -1.85 -0.81 -18.97
N ARG A 110 -1.59 -1.32 -20.18
CA ARG A 110 -0.30 -1.99 -20.45
C ARG A 110 0.84 -0.97 -20.32
N PRO A 111 1.99 -1.35 -19.74
CA PRO A 111 3.16 -0.48 -19.74
C PRO A 111 3.51 0.00 -21.15
N ASP A 112 3.65 1.31 -21.31
CA ASP A 112 4.05 1.96 -22.55
C ASP A 112 5.01 3.10 -22.19
N PRO A 113 6.33 2.84 -22.22
CA PRO A 113 7.34 3.84 -21.89
C PRO A 113 7.31 5.06 -22.81
N ALA A 114 6.86 4.92 -24.06
CA ALA A 114 6.76 6.02 -25.00
C ALA A 114 5.59 6.94 -24.64
N GLN A 115 4.42 6.38 -24.33
CA GLN A 115 3.29 7.16 -23.80
C GLN A 115 3.61 7.77 -22.44
N ALA A 116 4.27 7.03 -21.55
CA ALA A 116 4.69 7.53 -20.24
C ALA A 116 5.59 8.77 -20.38
N ARG A 117 6.62 8.68 -21.23
CA ARG A 117 7.51 9.79 -21.57
C ARG A 117 6.74 10.97 -22.16
N ALA A 118 5.86 10.73 -23.12
CA ALA A 118 5.05 11.79 -23.74
C ALA A 118 4.14 12.54 -22.73
N TRP A 119 3.56 11.82 -21.76
CA TRP A 119 2.76 12.42 -20.70
C TRP A 119 3.61 13.17 -19.66
N TYR A 120 4.81 12.65 -19.34
CA TYR A 120 5.75 13.38 -18.49
C TYR A 120 6.29 14.64 -19.15
N GLU A 121 6.55 14.63 -20.46
CA GLU A 121 6.96 15.82 -21.22
C GLU A 121 5.88 16.89 -21.18
N LYS A 122 4.61 16.51 -21.36
CA LYS A 122 3.46 17.43 -21.22
C LYS A 122 3.35 18.03 -19.82
N ALA A 123 3.48 17.23 -18.76
CA ALA A 123 3.45 17.72 -17.39
C ALA A 123 4.67 18.60 -17.05
N ALA A 124 5.85 18.22 -17.54
CA ALA A 124 7.10 18.94 -17.33
C ALA A 124 7.11 20.30 -18.04
N ALA A 125 6.55 20.39 -19.25
CA ALA A 125 6.38 21.65 -19.99
C ALA A 125 5.50 22.66 -19.22
N GLN A 126 4.60 22.17 -18.36
CA GLN A 126 3.77 22.97 -17.47
C GLN A 126 4.39 23.17 -16.07
N GLY A 127 5.68 22.84 -15.89
CA GLY A 127 6.43 23.09 -14.65
C GLY A 127 6.35 22.00 -13.59
N HIS A 128 5.81 20.80 -13.88
CA HIS A 128 5.71 19.72 -12.90
C HIS A 128 7.09 19.13 -12.54
N ALA A 129 7.62 19.48 -11.37
CA ALA A 129 8.97 19.12 -10.93
C ALA A 129 9.23 17.60 -10.90
N MET A 130 8.25 16.80 -10.44
CA MET A 130 8.40 15.33 -10.41
C MET A 130 8.39 14.71 -11.81
N ALA A 131 7.72 15.33 -12.78
CA ALA A 131 7.72 14.84 -14.16
C ALA A 131 9.08 15.06 -14.81
N ARG A 132 9.69 16.24 -14.59
CA ARG A 132 11.09 16.53 -15.02
C ARG A 132 12.08 15.53 -14.46
N ARG A 133 12.06 15.32 -13.13
CA ARG A 133 12.94 14.35 -12.47
C ARG A 133 12.74 12.94 -13.01
N ARG A 134 11.50 12.55 -13.34
CA ARG A 134 11.21 11.23 -13.89
C ARG A 134 11.78 11.05 -15.29
N LEU A 135 11.66 12.07 -16.15
CA LEU A 135 12.27 12.09 -17.49
C LEU A 135 13.78 11.94 -17.47
N GLU A 136 14.46 12.57 -16.50
CA GLU A 136 15.92 12.46 -16.32
C GLU A 136 16.36 11.04 -15.96
N THR A 137 15.50 10.27 -15.30
CA THR A 137 15.78 8.88 -14.86
C THR A 137 15.28 7.81 -15.84
N MET A 138 14.53 8.17 -16.88
CA MET A 138 14.01 7.21 -17.85
C MET A 138 15.07 6.87 -18.91
N PRO A 139 15.30 5.57 -19.22
CA PRO A 139 16.22 5.18 -20.28
C PRO A 139 15.81 5.81 -21.62
N PHE A 140 16.78 6.27 -22.39
CA PHE A 140 16.55 6.84 -23.72
C PHE A 140 15.98 5.75 -24.64
N ALA A 141 14.77 5.96 -25.13
CA ALA A 141 14.30 5.24 -26.31
C ALA A 141 15.06 5.83 -27.50
N THR A 142 15.91 5.03 -28.14
CA THR A 142 16.51 5.41 -29.41
C THR A 142 15.39 5.69 -30.40
N THR A 143 15.31 6.95 -30.81
CA THR A 143 14.43 7.42 -31.88
C THR A 143 14.88 6.77 -33.19
N ASP A 144 14.12 5.79 -33.67
CA ASP A 144 14.13 5.48 -35.10
C ASP A 144 12.96 6.23 -35.72
N THR A 145 13.30 7.33 -36.37
CA THR A 145 12.39 8.16 -37.16
C THR A 145 12.09 7.45 -38.48
N GLY A 146 10.87 6.96 -38.64
CA GLY A 146 10.34 6.44 -39.90
C GLY A 146 8.91 6.91 -40.08
N ALA A 147 8.68 7.68 -41.15
CA ALA A 147 7.48 8.42 -41.47
C ALA A 147 6.19 7.57 -41.57
N ALA A 148 5.05 8.25 -41.37
CA ALA A 148 3.71 7.84 -41.81
C ALA A 148 3.73 7.39 -43.30
N THR A 149 2.94 6.42 -43.76
CA THR A 149 1.48 6.47 -43.90
C THR A 149 0.92 5.09 -44.31
N GLU A 150 -0.41 4.95 -44.16
CA GLU A 150 -1.34 4.08 -44.91
C GLU A 150 -1.61 2.62 -44.48
N GLY A 151 -2.91 2.38 -44.23
CA GLY A 151 -3.58 1.10 -44.50
C GLY A 151 -3.54 0.06 -43.39
N ALA A 152 -4.50 0.08 -42.47
CA ALA A 152 -4.84 -1.13 -41.70
C ALA A 152 -5.64 -2.09 -42.62
N PRO A 153 -5.15 -3.30 -42.95
CA PRO A 153 -5.99 -4.27 -43.64
C PRO A 153 -6.87 -5.01 -42.61
N ALA A 154 -8.10 -5.29 -43.03
CA ALA A 154 -9.10 -5.99 -42.25
C ALA A 154 -8.61 -7.38 -41.80
N ARG A 155 -8.64 -7.58 -40.48
CA ARG A 155 -8.31 -8.84 -39.79
C ARG A 155 -9.36 -9.91 -40.12
N THR A 156 -9.07 -10.84 -41.03
CA THR A 156 -9.94 -11.99 -41.34
C THR A 156 -9.11 -13.25 -41.66
N ASP A 157 -9.53 -14.40 -41.12
CA ASP A 157 -8.90 -15.73 -41.28
C ASP A 157 -8.89 -16.16 -42.77
N THR A 158 -7.73 -16.07 -43.43
CA THR A 158 -7.61 -16.29 -44.90
C THR A 158 -7.69 -17.77 -45.28
N ALA A 159 -7.91 -18.07 -46.57
CA ALA A 159 -7.88 -19.45 -47.08
C ALA A 159 -6.53 -20.15 -46.80
N LEU A 160 -5.43 -19.39 -46.80
CA LEU A 160 -4.09 -19.90 -46.50
C LEU A 160 -3.93 -20.26 -45.01
N HIS A 161 -4.52 -19.50 -44.09
CA HIS A 161 -4.57 -19.87 -42.67
C HIS A 161 -5.37 -21.15 -42.43
N ARG A 162 -6.51 -21.33 -43.10
CA ARG A 162 -7.31 -22.56 -42.98
C ARG A 162 -6.56 -23.78 -43.51
N ALA A 163 -5.88 -23.66 -44.64
CA ALA A 163 -5.06 -24.74 -45.21
C ALA A 163 -3.87 -25.08 -44.29
N ALA A 164 -3.15 -24.07 -43.79
CA ALA A 164 -2.04 -24.24 -42.86
C ALA A 164 -2.45 -24.87 -41.52
N ARG A 165 -3.64 -24.52 -41.00
CA ARG A 165 -4.18 -25.11 -39.76
C ARG A 165 -4.55 -26.59 -39.93
N ARG A 166 -5.07 -26.96 -41.09
CA ARG A 166 -5.55 -28.32 -41.38
C ARG A 166 -4.45 -29.29 -41.77
N GLY A 167 -3.25 -28.80 -42.10
CA GLY A 167 -2.18 -29.68 -42.57
C GLY A 167 -2.29 -30.06 -44.05
N ASP A 168 -3.05 -29.31 -44.85
CA ASP A 168 -3.29 -29.63 -46.26
C ASP A 168 -2.23 -28.98 -47.18
N ALA A 169 -1.18 -29.74 -47.49
CA ALA A 169 -0.04 -29.26 -48.27
C ALA A 169 -0.38 -28.97 -49.74
N ASP A 170 -1.34 -29.69 -50.34
CA ASP A 170 -1.73 -29.50 -51.73
C ASP A 170 -2.56 -28.22 -51.90
N ALA A 171 -3.49 -27.97 -50.97
CA ALA A 171 -4.20 -26.71 -50.92
C ALA A 171 -3.25 -25.51 -50.70
N VAL A 172 -2.20 -25.65 -49.89
CA VAL A 172 -1.19 -24.60 -49.70
C VAL A 172 -0.42 -24.33 -50.99
N ARG A 173 0.00 -25.37 -51.74
CA ARG A 173 0.70 -25.22 -53.03
C ARG A 173 -0.18 -24.52 -54.07
N ASP A 174 -1.44 -24.92 -54.19
CA ASP A 174 -2.39 -24.31 -55.12
C ASP A 174 -2.68 -22.84 -54.78
N LEU A 175 -2.81 -22.52 -53.49
CA LEU A 175 -3.01 -21.14 -53.03
C LEU A 175 -1.79 -20.26 -53.28
N LEU A 176 -0.57 -20.78 -53.04
CA LEU A 176 0.68 -20.07 -53.35
C LEU A 176 0.84 -19.83 -54.85
N ALA A 177 0.48 -20.80 -55.69
CA ALA A 177 0.50 -20.65 -57.16
C ALA A 177 -0.48 -19.57 -57.66
N ARG A 178 -1.53 -19.27 -56.90
CA ARG A 178 -2.52 -18.21 -57.20
C ARG A 178 -2.11 -16.84 -56.66
N GLY A 179 -0.92 -16.70 -56.07
CA GLY A 179 -0.36 -15.43 -55.62
C GLY A 179 -1.09 -14.80 -54.44
N VAL A 180 -1.66 -15.61 -53.54
CA VAL A 180 -2.35 -15.10 -52.33
C VAL A 180 -1.37 -14.47 -51.35
N GLU A 181 -1.85 -13.53 -50.52
CA GLU A 181 -1.04 -12.88 -49.49
C GLU A 181 -0.49 -13.91 -48.48
N ILE A 182 0.84 -14.04 -48.44
CA ILE A 182 1.55 -15.07 -47.67
C ILE A 182 1.64 -14.72 -46.18
N ASP A 183 1.77 -13.43 -45.85
CA ASP A 183 1.98 -12.92 -44.49
C ASP A 183 0.76 -12.18 -43.92
N ALA A 184 -0.45 -12.55 -44.37
CA ALA A 184 -1.69 -12.05 -43.80
C ALA A 184 -1.83 -12.42 -42.32
N TRP A 185 -2.59 -11.65 -41.55
CA TRP A 185 -2.85 -11.90 -40.13
C TRP A 185 -4.24 -12.51 -39.91
N ASP A 186 -4.34 -13.58 -39.11
CA ASP A 186 -5.62 -14.09 -38.62
C ASP A 186 -6.22 -13.24 -37.47
N ASP A 187 -7.41 -13.62 -37.02
CA ASP A 187 -8.14 -13.01 -35.90
C ASP A 187 -7.39 -13.10 -34.55
N LYS A 188 -6.40 -13.99 -34.46
CA LYS A 188 -5.51 -14.18 -33.32
C LYS A 188 -4.12 -13.56 -33.53
N GLY A 189 -3.93 -12.82 -34.62
CA GLY A 189 -2.71 -12.08 -34.91
C GLY A 189 -1.54 -12.99 -35.28
N ARG A 190 -1.81 -14.13 -35.91
CA ARG A 190 -0.80 -15.08 -36.42
C ARG A 190 -0.75 -15.04 -37.94
N THR A 191 0.40 -15.40 -38.50
CA THR A 191 0.57 -15.64 -39.95
C THR A 191 0.37 -17.12 -40.27
N PRO A 192 0.11 -17.51 -41.54
CA PRO A 192 -0.03 -18.91 -41.92
C PRO A 192 1.23 -19.74 -41.62
N TYR A 193 2.42 -19.15 -41.74
CA TYR A 193 3.70 -19.78 -41.41
C TYR A 193 3.77 -20.15 -39.91
N ARG A 194 3.42 -19.22 -39.03
CA ARG A 194 3.40 -19.47 -37.59
C ARG A 194 2.31 -20.43 -37.17
N LEU A 195 1.13 -20.32 -37.79
CA LEU A 195 0.03 -21.23 -37.54
C LEU A 195 0.40 -22.68 -37.91
N ALA A 196 1.16 -22.89 -39.00
CA ALA A 196 1.66 -24.21 -39.37
C ALA A 196 2.67 -24.76 -38.34
N LEU A 197 3.54 -23.91 -37.78
CA LEU A 197 4.47 -24.30 -36.71
C LEU A 197 3.74 -24.64 -35.41
N GLU A 198 2.79 -23.80 -34.98
CA GLU A 198 1.98 -24.03 -33.78
C GLU A 198 1.12 -25.30 -33.89
N ALA A 199 0.58 -25.58 -35.08
CA ALA A 199 -0.23 -26.76 -35.34
C ALA A 199 0.60 -28.05 -35.56
N GLY A 200 1.94 -27.95 -35.58
CA GLY A 200 2.83 -29.11 -35.73
C GLY A 200 2.96 -29.65 -37.17
N HIS A 201 2.80 -28.78 -38.18
CA HIS A 201 2.90 -29.14 -39.61
C HIS A 201 4.20 -28.59 -40.24
N PRO A 202 5.37 -29.20 -39.97
CA PRO A 202 6.68 -28.68 -40.40
C PRO A 202 6.88 -28.70 -41.92
N GLU A 203 6.19 -29.58 -42.64
CA GLU A 203 6.23 -29.62 -44.11
C GLU A 203 5.60 -28.36 -44.71
N ILE A 204 4.48 -27.90 -44.16
CA ILE A 204 3.80 -26.68 -44.61
C ILE A 204 4.60 -25.43 -44.25
N ALA A 205 5.20 -25.40 -43.05
CA ALA A 205 6.09 -24.31 -42.67
C ALA A 205 7.28 -24.19 -43.64
N ARG A 206 7.84 -25.31 -44.10
CA ARG A 206 8.89 -25.31 -45.14
C ARG A 206 8.38 -24.81 -46.49
N LEU A 207 7.19 -25.21 -46.93
CA LEU A 207 6.60 -24.73 -48.18
C LEU A 207 6.36 -23.21 -48.14
N LEU A 208 5.83 -22.70 -47.04
CA LEU A 208 5.60 -21.26 -46.85
C LEU A 208 6.92 -20.48 -46.75
N ALA A 209 7.92 -21.01 -46.05
CA ALA A 209 9.26 -20.42 -46.00
C ALA A 209 9.94 -20.39 -47.38
N ALA A 210 9.83 -21.47 -48.16
CA ALA A 210 10.37 -21.54 -49.51
C ALA A 210 9.67 -20.58 -50.48
N ALA A 211 8.39 -20.27 -50.23
CA ALA A 211 7.62 -19.26 -50.95
C ALA A 211 7.87 -17.81 -50.46
N GLY A 212 8.78 -17.61 -49.50
CA GLY A 212 9.21 -16.29 -49.04
C GLY A 212 8.44 -15.73 -47.82
N ALA A 213 7.75 -16.56 -47.04
CA ALA A 213 7.08 -16.12 -45.81
C ALA A 213 8.08 -15.52 -44.79
N ASP A 214 7.74 -14.38 -44.21
CA ASP A 214 8.60 -13.70 -43.23
C ASP A 214 8.65 -14.47 -41.90
N GLN A 215 9.79 -15.10 -41.67
CA GLN A 215 10.05 -15.92 -40.48
C GLN A 215 10.30 -15.09 -39.21
N ARG A 216 10.58 -13.78 -39.35
CA ARG A 216 11.02 -12.88 -38.27
C ARG A 216 9.93 -11.92 -37.80
N ARG A 217 8.81 -11.83 -38.53
CA ARG A 217 7.68 -10.94 -38.18
C ARG A 217 7.08 -11.28 -36.81
N PRO A 218 6.97 -10.34 -35.83
CA PRO A 218 6.43 -10.60 -34.48
C PRO A 218 4.93 -10.97 -34.50
N LEU A 219 4.27 -11.25 -33.36
CA LEU A 219 2.80 -11.46 -33.33
C LEU A 219 2.10 -10.10 -33.29
N ALA A 220 0.98 -9.94 -34.00
CA ALA A 220 0.08 -8.81 -33.78
C ALA A 220 -0.71 -9.09 -32.49
N GLU A 221 -0.54 -8.26 -31.46
CA GLU A 221 -1.07 -8.54 -30.13
C GLU A 221 -2.60 -8.58 -30.11
N VAL A 222 -3.17 -9.78 -29.95
CA VAL A 222 -4.60 -9.98 -29.73
C VAL A 222 -4.88 -9.99 -28.23
N LYS A 223 -5.67 -9.00 -27.80
CA LYS A 223 -6.22 -8.92 -26.44
C LYS A 223 -7.39 -9.90 -26.33
N GLY A 224 -7.32 -10.80 -25.35
CA GLY A 224 -8.44 -11.67 -24.96
C GLY A 224 -8.40 -12.04 -23.48
N GLY A 225 -9.38 -11.51 -22.74
CA GLY A 225 -10.11 -12.14 -21.62
C GLY A 225 -9.36 -12.74 -20.44
N GLN A 226 -9.53 -12.12 -19.26
CA GLN A 226 -9.39 -12.81 -17.97
C GLN A 226 -10.39 -13.97 -17.87
N GLY A 227 -9.92 -15.14 -17.42
CA GLY A 227 -10.76 -16.29 -17.10
C GLY A 227 -10.08 -17.17 -16.06
N GLU A 228 -10.51 -16.98 -14.81
CA GLU A 228 -10.60 -17.94 -13.72
C GLU A 228 -9.38 -18.77 -13.25
N ARG A 229 -9.19 -18.68 -11.92
CA ARG A 229 -8.63 -19.69 -11.01
C ARG A 229 -8.56 -21.11 -11.61
N SER A 230 -7.37 -21.69 -11.60
CA SER A 230 -7.25 -23.10 -11.26
C SER A 230 -5.96 -23.36 -10.49
N LYS A 231 -6.13 -24.08 -9.38
CA LYS A 231 -5.10 -24.79 -8.63
C LYS A 231 -4.31 -25.68 -9.60
N HIS A 232 -3.00 -25.77 -9.39
CA HIS A 232 -2.00 -26.68 -9.99
C HIS A 232 -2.38 -27.53 -11.22
N PRO A 233 -1.40 -27.70 -12.11
CA PRO A 233 -1.03 -29.06 -12.50
C PRO A 233 0.45 -29.31 -12.24
N THR A 234 0.72 -30.06 -11.17
CA THR A 234 1.83 -31.01 -11.18
C THR A 234 1.50 -32.10 -12.20
N SER A 235 2.18 -32.10 -13.36
CA SER A 235 2.74 -33.32 -13.99
C SER A 235 3.10 -33.10 -15.47
N ARG A 236 4.31 -33.56 -15.82
CA ARG A 236 4.83 -33.93 -17.15
C ARG A 236 4.79 -32.87 -18.26
N LEU A 237 5.78 -31.97 -18.26
CA LEU A 237 6.31 -31.35 -19.47
C LEU A 237 7.85 -31.27 -19.36
N GLY A 238 8.56 -31.52 -20.45
CA GLY A 238 10.02 -31.60 -20.47
C GLY A 238 10.68 -30.22 -20.35
N PRO A 239 11.95 -30.14 -19.90
CA PRO A 239 12.62 -28.88 -19.57
C PRO A 239 12.90 -27.94 -20.76
N GLN A 240 12.64 -28.36 -22.01
CA GLN A 240 12.85 -27.53 -23.21
C GLN A 240 11.58 -26.81 -23.67
N ASP A 241 10.39 -27.26 -23.28
CA ASP A 241 9.12 -26.78 -23.83
C ASP A 241 8.63 -25.45 -23.21
N ASP A 242 9.25 -24.98 -22.13
CA ASP A 242 8.71 -23.90 -21.28
C ASP A 242 9.56 -22.61 -21.26
N ILE A 243 10.68 -22.57 -21.99
CA ILE A 243 11.57 -21.38 -22.08
C ILE A 243 10.92 -20.25 -22.91
N GLY A 244 9.93 -20.59 -23.74
CA GLY A 244 9.21 -19.64 -24.60
C GLY A 244 8.25 -18.68 -23.87
N ALA A 245 7.95 -18.92 -22.59
CA ALA A 245 6.99 -18.11 -21.82
C ALA A 245 7.55 -16.77 -21.32
N TYR A 246 8.88 -16.58 -21.33
CA TYR A 246 9.55 -15.37 -20.84
C TYR A 246 10.60 -14.88 -21.87
N PRO A 247 10.15 -14.36 -23.03
CA PRO A 247 11.05 -13.88 -24.06
C PRO A 247 12.00 -12.80 -23.51
N GLY A 248 13.31 -12.99 -23.74
CA GLY A 248 14.37 -12.10 -23.27
C GLY A 248 14.96 -12.45 -21.89
N TRP A 249 14.46 -13.50 -21.22
CA TRP A 249 15.02 -13.94 -19.95
C TRP A 249 16.10 -15.02 -20.18
N PRO A 250 17.25 -14.97 -19.47
CA PRO A 250 18.24 -16.04 -19.55
C PRO A 250 17.63 -17.36 -19.10
N ALA A 251 17.76 -18.42 -19.89
CA ALA A 251 17.11 -19.71 -19.61
C ALA A 251 17.44 -20.22 -18.20
N ILE A 252 18.70 -20.12 -17.77
CA ILE A 252 19.15 -20.51 -16.43
C ILE A 252 18.44 -19.76 -15.31
N THR A 253 18.10 -18.47 -15.50
CA THR A 253 17.32 -17.70 -14.52
C THR A 253 15.89 -18.22 -14.40
N VAL A 254 15.27 -18.64 -15.50
CA VAL A 254 13.91 -19.21 -15.52
C VAL A 254 13.91 -20.60 -14.88
N ALA A 255 14.88 -21.44 -15.19
CA ALA A 255 15.02 -22.75 -14.56
C ALA A 255 15.27 -22.64 -13.04
N ALA A 256 16.09 -21.67 -12.62
CA ALA A 256 16.33 -21.36 -11.21
C ALA A 256 15.06 -20.85 -10.52
N TRP A 257 14.24 -20.03 -11.19
CA TRP A 257 12.95 -19.57 -10.69
C TRP A 257 11.96 -20.71 -10.45
N ARG A 258 11.83 -21.60 -11.44
CA ARG A 258 10.86 -22.70 -11.48
C ARG A 258 11.27 -23.90 -10.62
N GLY A 259 12.52 -23.97 -10.16
CA GLY A 259 13.00 -25.07 -9.33
C GLY A 259 13.51 -26.28 -10.13
N HIS A 260 13.90 -26.10 -11.39
CA HIS A 260 14.39 -27.19 -12.24
C HIS A 260 15.89 -27.50 -11.98
N ALA A 261 16.18 -28.11 -10.83
CA ALA A 261 17.56 -28.34 -10.38
C ALA A 261 18.43 -29.11 -11.39
N SER A 262 17.93 -30.20 -11.98
CA SER A 262 18.68 -30.99 -12.97
C SER A 262 19.00 -30.19 -14.24
N THR A 263 18.11 -29.29 -14.65
CA THR A 263 18.32 -28.42 -15.81
C THR A 263 19.38 -27.37 -15.50
N VAL A 264 19.34 -26.77 -14.31
CA VAL A 264 20.36 -25.82 -13.86
C VAL A 264 21.74 -26.51 -13.79
N GLU A 265 21.82 -27.69 -13.18
CA GLU A 265 23.06 -28.49 -13.12
C GLU A 265 23.61 -28.79 -14.53
N ALA A 266 22.75 -29.26 -15.45
CA ALA A 266 23.16 -29.61 -16.81
C ALA A 266 23.63 -28.40 -17.62
N TRP A 267 23.07 -27.21 -17.40
CA TRP A 267 23.47 -25.99 -18.08
C TRP A 267 24.75 -25.39 -17.50
N LEU A 268 24.92 -25.39 -16.17
CA LEU A 268 26.17 -24.97 -15.54
C LEU A 268 27.35 -25.85 -15.99
N ALA A 269 27.14 -27.17 -16.09
CA ALA A 269 28.13 -28.10 -16.63
C ALA A 269 28.51 -27.81 -18.10
N ARG A 270 27.64 -27.10 -18.84
CA ARG A 270 27.87 -26.63 -20.22
C ARG A 270 28.42 -25.21 -20.30
N GLY A 271 28.81 -24.61 -19.17
CA GLY A 271 29.35 -23.25 -19.11
C GLY A 271 28.30 -22.15 -19.20
N ALA A 272 27.04 -22.41 -18.79
CA ALA A 272 26.04 -21.36 -18.69
C ALA A 272 26.49 -20.29 -17.69
N ASP A 273 26.25 -19.02 -18.04
CA ASP A 273 26.61 -17.88 -17.21
C ASP A 273 25.80 -17.88 -15.90
N VAL A 274 26.51 -18.09 -14.79
CA VAL A 274 25.95 -18.10 -13.44
C VAL A 274 25.49 -16.71 -12.97
N ALA A 275 26.01 -15.65 -13.61
CA ALA A 275 25.69 -14.26 -13.33
C ALA A 275 24.66 -13.65 -14.30
N ALA A 276 24.04 -14.46 -15.16
CA ALA A 276 23.13 -13.99 -16.19
C ALA A 276 21.95 -13.18 -15.59
N ARG A 277 21.88 -11.89 -15.92
CA ARG A 277 20.82 -11.00 -15.41
C ARG A 277 19.57 -11.06 -16.28
N ALA A 278 18.42 -11.28 -15.66
CA ALA A 278 17.12 -11.08 -16.28
C ALA A 278 16.83 -9.58 -16.48
N PRO A 279 15.86 -9.20 -17.35
CA PRO A 279 15.53 -7.79 -17.63
C PRO A 279 15.12 -6.97 -16.40
N ASP A 280 14.62 -7.61 -15.35
CA ASP A 280 14.28 -6.98 -14.06
C ASP A 280 15.47 -6.91 -13.09
N GLY A 281 16.67 -7.31 -13.53
CA GLY A 281 17.92 -7.23 -12.79
C GLY A 281 18.24 -8.44 -11.90
N HIS A 282 17.36 -9.45 -11.83
CA HIS A 282 17.57 -10.65 -11.02
C HIS A 282 18.59 -11.62 -11.64
N LEU A 283 19.40 -12.21 -10.77
CA LEU A 283 20.35 -13.29 -11.07
C LEU A 283 19.70 -14.67 -10.81
N PRO A 284 20.22 -15.77 -11.37
CA PRO A 284 19.72 -17.12 -11.09
C PRO A 284 19.71 -17.41 -9.60
N LEU A 285 20.77 -16.98 -8.88
CA LEU A 285 20.90 -17.13 -7.43
C LEU A 285 19.78 -16.42 -6.67
N THR A 286 19.52 -15.14 -6.98
CA THR A 286 18.47 -14.35 -6.32
C THR A 286 17.08 -14.91 -6.59
N ARG A 287 16.86 -15.52 -7.75
CA ARG A 287 15.56 -16.08 -8.15
C ARG A 287 15.29 -17.44 -7.51
N ALA A 288 16.32 -18.30 -7.44
CA ALA A 288 16.29 -19.52 -6.65
C ALA A 288 16.09 -19.21 -5.16
N ALA A 289 16.72 -18.15 -4.65
CA ALA A 289 16.57 -17.70 -3.28
C ALA A 289 15.16 -17.20 -2.96
N TRP A 290 14.59 -16.37 -3.84
CA TRP A 290 13.19 -15.91 -3.73
C TRP A 290 12.23 -17.10 -3.61
N ASN A 291 12.40 -18.17 -4.40
CA ASN A 291 11.46 -19.30 -4.41
C ASN A 291 11.84 -20.46 -3.47
N GLY A 292 12.89 -20.28 -2.65
CA GLY A 292 13.26 -21.26 -1.64
C GLY A 292 13.94 -22.53 -2.19
N HIS A 293 14.50 -22.49 -3.40
CA HIS A 293 15.14 -23.65 -4.03
C HIS A 293 16.56 -23.87 -3.49
N ALA A 294 16.68 -24.30 -2.23
CA ALA A 294 17.96 -24.44 -1.53
C ALA A 294 18.98 -25.33 -2.27
N LYS A 295 18.54 -26.41 -2.93
CA LYS A 295 19.43 -27.26 -3.76
C LYS A 295 20.04 -26.47 -4.92
N ILE A 296 19.23 -25.69 -5.62
CA ILE A 296 19.69 -24.85 -6.74
C ILE A 296 20.66 -23.78 -6.25
N VAL A 297 20.36 -23.16 -5.11
CA VAL A 297 21.27 -22.21 -4.46
C VAL A 297 22.63 -22.84 -4.19
N LYS A 298 22.68 -24.02 -3.56
CA LYS A 298 23.95 -24.74 -3.31
C LYS A 298 24.70 -25.04 -4.61
N THR A 299 23.99 -25.51 -5.65
CA THR A 299 24.59 -25.79 -6.96
C THR A 299 25.18 -24.53 -7.60
N LEU A 300 24.46 -23.41 -7.59
CA LEU A 300 24.92 -22.14 -8.16
C LEU A 300 26.16 -21.62 -7.42
N LEU A 301 26.16 -21.67 -6.09
CA LEU A 301 27.32 -21.28 -5.26
C LEU A 301 28.55 -22.16 -5.56
N ALA A 302 28.36 -23.47 -5.70
CA ALA A 302 29.44 -24.40 -6.06
C ALA A 302 30.04 -24.11 -7.45
N HIS A 303 29.29 -23.45 -8.34
CA HIS A 303 29.75 -23.02 -9.67
C HIS A 303 30.18 -21.54 -9.69
N GLY A 304 30.49 -20.95 -8.53
CA GLY A 304 31.08 -19.62 -8.44
C GLY A 304 30.09 -18.46 -8.54
N ALA A 305 28.80 -18.68 -8.29
CA ALA A 305 27.87 -17.56 -8.11
C ALA A 305 28.34 -16.67 -6.95
N ASP A 306 28.45 -15.36 -7.19
CA ASP A 306 28.70 -14.40 -6.11
C ASP A 306 27.47 -14.35 -5.18
N VAL A 307 27.67 -14.84 -3.96
CA VAL A 307 26.63 -14.93 -2.92
C VAL A 307 26.09 -13.55 -2.51
N ASN A 308 26.91 -12.51 -2.66
CA ASN A 308 26.59 -11.15 -2.25
C ASN A 308 26.15 -10.26 -3.43
N ALA A 309 26.04 -10.82 -4.64
CA ALA A 309 25.54 -10.08 -5.79
C ALA A 309 24.12 -9.56 -5.53
N ALA A 310 23.95 -8.25 -5.75
CA ALA A 310 22.70 -7.55 -5.51
C ALA A 310 21.92 -7.28 -6.81
N THR A 311 20.59 -7.24 -6.67
CA THR A 311 19.68 -6.64 -7.66
C THR A 311 19.82 -5.11 -7.67
N PRO A 312 19.31 -4.40 -8.69
CA PRO A 312 19.46 -2.94 -8.79
C PRO A 312 18.90 -2.13 -7.61
N ASP A 313 17.97 -2.68 -6.84
CA ASP A 313 17.43 -2.11 -5.59
C ASP A 313 18.34 -2.36 -4.36
N GLY A 314 19.49 -3.02 -4.55
CA GLY A 314 20.46 -3.34 -3.50
C GLY A 314 20.17 -4.65 -2.77
N ARG A 315 19.13 -5.41 -3.16
CA ARG A 315 18.78 -6.65 -2.44
C ARG A 315 19.67 -7.83 -2.85
N THR A 316 20.19 -8.55 -1.86
CA THR A 316 20.96 -9.79 -2.05
C THR A 316 20.06 -11.01 -2.07
N ALA A 317 20.58 -12.15 -2.51
CA ALA A 317 19.86 -13.43 -2.43
C ALA A 317 19.39 -13.76 -1.00
N LEU A 318 20.19 -13.40 0.02
CA LEU A 318 19.85 -13.61 1.42
C LEU A 318 18.60 -12.82 1.83
N MET A 319 18.50 -11.56 1.40
CA MET A 319 17.33 -10.71 1.68
C MET A 319 16.06 -11.26 1.03
N TRP A 320 16.14 -11.75 -0.21
CA TRP A 320 15.00 -12.36 -0.90
C TRP A 320 14.54 -13.66 -0.24
N ALA A 321 15.47 -14.54 0.15
CA ALA A 321 15.14 -15.75 0.90
C ALA A 321 14.52 -15.41 2.27
N ALA A 322 15.03 -14.36 2.92
CA ALA A 322 14.54 -13.93 4.22
C ALA A 322 13.13 -13.31 4.17
N LEU A 323 12.86 -12.50 3.14
CA LEU A 323 11.56 -11.89 2.85
C LEU A 323 10.45 -12.95 2.77
N GLU A 324 10.70 -14.05 2.06
CA GLU A 324 9.69 -15.08 1.82
C GLU A 324 9.64 -16.16 2.91
N GLY A 325 10.67 -16.24 3.75
CA GLY A 325 10.70 -17.17 4.88
C GLY A 325 11.38 -18.52 4.59
N HIS A 326 12.29 -18.56 3.61
CA HIS A 326 12.96 -19.79 3.21
C HIS A 326 14.22 -20.05 4.05
N HIS A 327 14.02 -20.48 5.30
CA HIS A 327 15.11 -20.66 6.28
C HIS A 327 16.20 -21.66 5.86
N GLU A 328 15.86 -22.76 5.17
CA GLU A 328 16.88 -23.68 4.63
C GLU A 328 17.78 -23.01 3.58
N THR A 329 17.18 -22.14 2.75
CA THR A 329 17.90 -21.37 1.75
C THR A 329 18.77 -20.30 2.40
N VAL A 330 18.29 -19.67 3.48
CA VAL A 330 19.08 -18.77 4.31
C VAL A 330 20.32 -19.46 4.88
N VAL A 331 20.17 -20.68 5.41
CA VAL A 331 21.32 -21.49 5.89
C VAL A 331 22.29 -21.79 4.75
N ALA A 332 21.79 -22.18 3.57
CA ALA A 332 22.64 -22.46 2.42
C ALA A 332 23.43 -21.23 1.95
N LEU A 333 22.80 -20.05 1.94
CA LEU A 333 23.45 -18.79 1.57
C LEU A 333 24.49 -18.37 2.61
N ALA A 334 24.17 -18.48 3.90
CA ALA A 334 25.11 -18.18 4.98
C ALA A 334 26.34 -19.09 4.93
N ALA A 335 26.15 -20.40 4.71
CA ALA A 335 27.25 -21.35 4.51
C ALA A 335 28.10 -21.02 3.27
N GLY A 336 27.51 -20.36 2.27
CA GLY A 336 28.19 -19.84 1.10
C GLY A 336 28.92 -18.50 1.31
N GLY A 337 28.94 -17.94 2.52
CA GLY A 337 29.59 -16.67 2.84
C GLY A 337 28.75 -15.43 2.58
N ALA A 338 27.41 -15.54 2.60
CA ALA A 338 26.54 -14.37 2.52
C ALA A 338 26.80 -13.40 3.70
N ASN A 339 26.94 -12.12 3.40
CA ASN A 339 26.98 -11.07 4.41
C ASN A 339 25.58 -10.91 5.04
N LEU A 340 25.43 -11.33 6.29
CA LEU A 340 24.16 -11.31 7.03
C LEU A 340 23.63 -9.89 7.27
N ASP A 341 24.55 -8.91 7.34
CA ASP A 341 24.26 -7.52 7.71
C ASP A 341 24.36 -6.56 6.53
N ALA A 342 24.43 -7.08 5.30
CA ALA A 342 24.27 -6.28 4.10
C ALA A 342 22.92 -5.55 4.14
N THR A 343 22.87 -4.34 3.57
CA THR A 343 21.65 -3.51 3.53
C THR A 343 21.26 -3.17 2.09
N ASP A 344 19.97 -3.18 1.80
CA ASP A 344 19.45 -2.69 0.52
C ASP A 344 19.43 -1.16 0.43
N GLY A 345 18.88 -0.62 -0.66
CA GLY A 345 18.78 0.82 -0.89
C GLY A 345 18.01 1.59 0.20
N ASP A 346 17.19 0.94 1.02
CA ASP A 346 16.42 1.54 2.11
C ASP A 346 17.06 1.32 3.50
N GLY A 347 18.20 0.61 3.54
CA GLY A 347 18.87 0.24 4.78
C GLY A 347 18.35 -1.06 5.41
N ASN A 348 17.54 -1.87 4.70
CA ASN A 348 17.02 -3.11 5.27
C ASN A 348 18.04 -4.24 5.20
N THR A 349 18.25 -4.93 6.31
CA THR A 349 18.95 -6.21 6.37
C THR A 349 18.03 -7.38 6.04
N ALA A 350 18.59 -8.58 5.86
CA ALA A 350 17.80 -9.80 5.74
C ALA A 350 16.93 -10.04 6.99
N LEU A 351 17.46 -9.74 8.18
CA LEU A 351 16.71 -9.85 9.44
C LEU A 351 15.53 -8.88 9.50
N ALA A 352 15.72 -7.64 9.04
CA ALA A 352 14.65 -6.65 8.95
C ALA A 352 13.52 -7.11 8.02
N TRP A 353 13.84 -7.67 6.85
CA TRP A 353 12.85 -8.22 5.92
C TRP A 353 12.08 -9.42 6.50
N ALA A 354 12.78 -10.35 7.15
CA ALA A 354 12.14 -11.49 7.80
C ALA A 354 11.18 -11.05 8.92
N ALA A 355 11.60 -10.09 9.75
CA ALA A 355 10.80 -9.53 10.83
C ALA A 355 9.57 -8.77 10.29
N GLN A 356 9.73 -7.93 9.26
CA GLN A 356 8.64 -7.20 8.61
C GLN A 356 7.58 -8.11 7.96
N ARG A 357 7.95 -9.35 7.62
CA ARG A 357 7.05 -10.34 7.02
C ARG A 357 6.59 -11.42 8.01
N GLY A 358 6.95 -11.30 9.29
CA GLY A 358 6.56 -12.25 10.33
C GLY A 358 7.15 -13.64 10.15
N LYS A 359 8.31 -13.78 9.49
CA LYS A 359 8.92 -15.09 9.18
C LYS A 359 9.72 -15.60 10.38
N ALA A 360 9.03 -15.98 11.46
CA ALA A 360 9.64 -16.31 12.75
C ALA A 360 10.75 -17.37 12.67
N SER A 361 10.57 -18.45 11.91
CA SER A 361 11.61 -19.48 11.73
C SER A 361 12.88 -18.91 11.09
N THR A 362 12.72 -18.05 10.09
CA THR A 362 13.84 -17.36 9.44
C THR A 362 14.50 -16.36 10.35
N VAL A 363 13.73 -15.63 11.16
CA VAL A 363 14.26 -14.73 12.20
C VAL A 363 15.14 -15.49 13.18
N ARG A 364 14.66 -16.63 13.70
CA ARG A 364 15.45 -17.52 14.57
C ARG A 364 16.73 -17.99 13.89
N THR A 365 16.64 -18.44 12.64
CA THR A 365 17.80 -18.87 11.86
C THR A 365 18.82 -17.74 11.69
N LEU A 366 18.42 -16.55 11.26
CA LEU A 366 19.32 -15.42 11.06
C LEU A 366 19.98 -14.98 12.38
N CYS A 367 19.21 -14.94 13.47
CA CYS A 367 19.75 -14.62 14.79
C CYS A 367 20.77 -15.67 15.28
N GLY A 368 20.48 -16.96 15.08
CA GLY A 368 21.36 -18.07 15.41
C GLY A 368 22.63 -18.12 14.55
N LEU A 369 22.57 -17.60 13.32
CA LEU A 369 23.72 -17.42 12.44
C LEU A 369 24.55 -16.17 12.78
N GLY A 370 24.08 -15.31 13.70
CA GLY A 370 24.83 -14.14 14.17
C GLY A 370 24.48 -12.82 13.48
N ALA A 371 23.36 -12.72 12.75
CA ALA A 371 22.93 -11.45 12.15
C ALA A 371 22.72 -10.36 13.21
N ALA A 372 23.14 -9.13 12.93
CA ALA A 372 23.03 -8.00 13.86
C ALA A 372 21.57 -7.56 14.07
N LYS A 373 21.10 -7.60 15.33
CA LYS A 373 19.69 -7.32 15.68
C LYS A 373 19.37 -5.82 15.77
N GLY A 374 20.36 -5.01 16.12
CA GLY A 374 20.22 -3.56 16.32
C GLY A 374 20.33 -2.74 15.03
N MET A 375 20.53 -3.37 13.87
CA MET A 375 20.64 -2.64 12.60
C MET A 375 19.30 -1.98 12.26
N ALA A 376 19.37 -0.68 11.98
CA ALA A 376 18.22 0.15 11.67
C ALA A 376 18.23 0.58 10.20
N ARG A 377 17.03 0.66 9.60
CA ARG A 377 16.83 1.27 8.28
C ARG A 377 16.93 2.80 8.37
N LYS A 378 16.79 3.48 7.22
CA LYS A 378 16.91 4.95 7.12
C LYS A 378 15.94 5.75 8.00
N ASP A 379 14.78 5.18 8.36
CA ASP A 379 13.81 5.81 9.27
C ASP A 379 14.09 5.51 10.75
N GLY A 380 15.21 4.86 11.06
CA GLY A 380 15.61 4.48 12.42
C GLY A 380 15.00 3.16 12.90
N ARG A 381 14.12 2.50 12.13
CA ARG A 381 13.45 1.28 12.60
C ARG A 381 14.34 0.04 12.53
N ASN A 382 14.39 -0.73 13.61
CA ASN A 382 15.08 -2.02 13.66
C ASN A 382 14.11 -3.20 13.46
N ALA A 383 14.62 -4.43 13.47
CA ALA A 383 13.82 -5.63 13.25
C ALA A 383 12.65 -5.80 14.25
N VAL A 384 12.87 -5.47 15.54
CA VAL A 384 11.84 -5.59 16.59
C VAL A 384 10.68 -4.64 16.31
N MET A 385 10.99 -3.39 15.96
CA MET A 385 9.98 -2.39 15.58
C MET A 385 9.18 -2.80 14.34
N LEU A 386 9.83 -3.40 13.34
CA LEU A 386 9.15 -3.85 12.12
C LEU A 386 8.19 -5.02 12.40
N ALA A 387 8.59 -5.94 13.26
CA ALA A 387 7.72 -7.02 13.71
C ALA A 387 6.54 -6.50 14.55
N ALA A 388 6.79 -5.51 15.42
CA ALA A 388 5.76 -4.84 16.21
C ALA A 388 4.74 -4.10 15.34
N ILE A 389 5.18 -3.34 14.34
CA ILE A 389 4.33 -2.67 13.34
C ILE A 389 3.44 -3.69 12.61
N GLY A 390 4.01 -4.84 12.25
CA GLY A 390 3.36 -5.89 11.47
C GLY A 390 2.41 -6.79 12.25
N GLY A 391 2.46 -6.76 13.59
CA GLY A 391 1.59 -7.62 14.39
C GLY A 391 2.13 -9.05 14.59
N TYR A 392 3.44 -9.29 14.43
CA TYR A 392 4.01 -10.65 14.40
C TYR A 392 4.64 -11.07 15.74
N ARG A 393 3.83 -11.63 16.64
CA ARG A 393 4.24 -12.03 17.99
C ARG A 393 5.42 -13.01 17.98
N GLU A 394 5.36 -14.07 17.19
CA GLU A 394 6.39 -15.12 17.17
C GLU A 394 7.73 -14.62 16.62
N ALA A 395 7.71 -13.61 15.74
CA ALA A 395 8.91 -12.97 15.25
C ALA A 395 9.54 -12.05 16.30
N ILE A 396 8.72 -11.40 17.13
CA ILE A 396 9.18 -10.60 18.27
C ILE A 396 9.80 -11.51 19.33
N GLU A 397 9.11 -12.57 19.73
CA GLU A 397 9.64 -13.57 20.66
C GLU A 397 11.01 -14.09 20.19
N ALA A 398 11.11 -14.49 18.92
CA ALA A 398 12.38 -14.94 18.34
C ALA A 398 13.51 -13.89 18.40
N LEU A 399 13.19 -12.60 18.24
CA LEU A 399 14.18 -11.52 18.34
C LEU A 399 14.61 -11.28 19.79
N LEU A 400 13.66 -11.27 20.71
CA LEU A 400 13.90 -11.00 22.13
C LEU A 400 14.63 -12.17 22.81
N GLU A 401 14.26 -13.41 22.49
CA GLU A 401 15.02 -14.62 22.87
C GLU A 401 16.48 -14.54 22.39
N ALA A 402 16.71 -13.92 21.22
CA ALA A 402 18.04 -13.66 20.68
C ALA A 402 18.72 -12.39 21.24
N SER A 403 18.19 -11.85 22.35
CA SER A 403 18.66 -10.65 23.06
C SER A 403 18.67 -9.38 22.20
N ALA A 404 17.69 -9.21 21.30
CA ALA A 404 17.46 -7.94 20.64
C ALA A 404 16.97 -6.90 21.67
N ASP A 405 17.44 -5.66 21.54
CA ASP A 405 17.05 -4.56 22.42
C ASP A 405 15.60 -4.10 22.11
N PRO A 406 14.63 -4.28 23.05
CA PRO A 406 13.26 -3.83 22.86
C PRO A 406 13.09 -2.30 22.96
N ASN A 407 14.09 -1.59 23.49
CA ASN A 407 14.01 -0.18 23.90
C ASN A 407 14.74 0.76 22.94
N ALA A 408 15.28 0.24 21.84
CA ALA A 408 15.73 1.06 20.73
C ALA A 408 14.60 1.99 20.26
N ILE A 409 14.98 3.15 19.72
CA ILE A 409 14.06 4.16 19.21
C ILE A 409 14.27 4.42 17.71
N ASP A 410 13.19 4.71 16.99
CA ASP A 410 13.27 5.15 15.61
C ASP A 410 13.60 6.65 15.49
N ALA A 411 13.66 7.19 14.27
CA ALA A 411 14.01 8.60 14.04
C ALA A 411 12.96 9.58 14.60
N GLU A 412 11.76 9.10 14.94
CA GLU A 412 10.69 9.87 15.57
C GLU A 412 10.67 9.69 17.10
N GLY A 413 11.59 8.89 17.66
CA GLY A 413 11.67 8.60 19.09
C GLY A 413 10.78 7.45 19.56
N HIS A 414 10.16 6.69 18.65
CA HIS A 414 9.23 5.63 19.02
C HIS A 414 9.93 4.28 19.28
N THR A 415 9.57 3.62 20.38
CA THR A 415 9.97 2.24 20.69
C THR A 415 9.06 1.21 20.02
N ALA A 416 9.47 -0.06 20.02
CA ALA A 416 8.61 -1.16 19.56
C ALA A 416 7.31 -1.26 20.36
N LEU A 417 7.35 -1.02 21.68
CA LEU A 417 6.18 -1.00 22.55
C LEU A 417 5.19 0.09 22.12
N TRP A 418 5.70 1.30 21.88
CA TRP A 418 4.86 2.40 21.41
C TRP A 418 4.17 2.06 20.09
N LEU A 419 4.93 1.53 19.13
CA LEU A 419 4.40 1.14 17.81
C LEU A 419 3.33 0.05 17.95
N ALA A 420 3.50 -0.92 18.84
CA ALA A 420 2.50 -1.95 19.09
C ALA A 420 1.19 -1.36 19.65
N VAL A 421 1.29 -0.43 20.61
CA VAL A 421 0.12 0.30 21.16
C VAL A 421 -0.56 1.12 20.06
N ASP A 422 0.21 1.86 19.27
CA ASP A 422 -0.29 2.68 18.16
C ASP A 422 -1.01 1.84 17.09
N ARG A 423 -0.61 0.58 16.90
CA ARG A 423 -1.29 -0.35 15.98
C ARG A 423 -2.39 -1.19 16.61
N GLY A 424 -2.52 -1.18 17.94
CA GLY A 424 -3.55 -1.92 18.67
C GLY A 424 -3.22 -3.40 18.85
N HIS A 425 -1.95 -3.76 18.81
CA HIS A 425 -1.49 -5.15 18.91
C HIS A 425 -1.30 -5.57 20.38
N ALA A 426 -2.40 -5.76 21.09
CA ALA A 426 -2.38 -6.06 22.54
C ALA A 426 -1.50 -7.26 22.92
N GLY A 427 -1.52 -8.36 22.16
CA GLY A 427 -0.69 -9.54 22.44
C GLY A 427 0.83 -9.28 22.29
N ILE A 428 1.21 -8.27 21.51
CA ILE A 428 2.61 -7.85 21.37
C ILE A 428 3.02 -6.94 22.52
N VAL A 429 2.12 -6.06 22.97
CA VAL A 429 2.35 -5.20 24.13
C VAL A 429 2.75 -6.05 25.34
N ASP A 430 1.96 -7.08 25.64
CA ASP A 430 2.23 -8.07 26.69
C ASP A 430 3.64 -8.68 26.56
N THR A 431 3.93 -9.24 25.39
CA THR A 431 5.22 -9.89 25.10
C THR A 431 6.42 -8.95 25.27
N LEU A 432 6.30 -7.70 24.80
CA LEU A 432 7.37 -6.72 24.92
C LEU A 432 7.61 -6.34 26.37
N LEU A 433 6.55 -6.13 27.15
CA LEU A 433 6.65 -5.79 28.57
C LEU A 433 7.30 -6.91 29.39
N ASP A 434 6.94 -8.17 29.13
CA ASP A 434 7.56 -9.35 29.75
C ASP A 434 9.07 -9.44 29.50
N HIS A 435 9.53 -8.89 28.38
CA HIS A 435 10.95 -8.87 27.98
C HIS A 435 11.65 -7.55 28.32
N GLY A 436 11.09 -6.77 29.25
CA GLY A 436 11.73 -5.56 29.76
C GLY A 436 11.63 -4.34 28.85
N ALA A 437 10.62 -4.30 27.98
CA ALA A 437 10.32 -3.09 27.23
C ALA A 437 9.93 -1.96 28.21
N ASP A 438 10.59 -0.81 28.09
CA ASP A 438 10.32 0.33 28.95
C ASP A 438 9.19 1.22 28.41
N PHE A 439 8.48 1.87 29.33
CA PHE A 439 7.37 2.77 29.01
C PHE A 439 7.82 4.11 28.44
N ALA A 440 9.12 4.43 28.57
CA ALA A 440 9.61 5.78 28.63
C ALA A 440 10.79 5.99 27.68
N HIS A 441 10.50 6.41 26.47
CA HIS A 441 11.43 7.20 25.67
C HIS A 441 10.63 8.28 24.92
N ASP A 442 10.58 9.48 25.48
CA ASP A 442 10.86 10.63 24.64
C ASP A 442 11.50 11.76 25.45
N ARG A 443 12.68 12.19 24.96
CA ARG A 443 13.30 13.43 25.33
C ARG A 443 12.71 14.50 24.41
N ALA A 444 11.79 15.29 24.97
CA ALA A 444 11.30 16.56 24.46
C ALA A 444 10.08 16.58 23.50
N SER A 445 9.42 15.47 23.14
CA SER A 445 8.18 15.54 22.33
C SER A 445 7.01 14.56 22.58
N GLY A 446 7.05 13.55 23.46
CA GLY A 446 5.89 12.65 23.72
C GLY A 446 5.46 11.77 22.52
N PRO A 447 4.56 10.76 22.69
CA PRO A 447 3.66 10.50 23.82
C PRO A 447 3.95 9.20 24.59
N ASN A 448 3.78 9.29 25.90
CA ASN A 448 3.72 8.19 26.87
C ASN A 448 2.75 7.08 26.38
N SER A 449 3.19 5.82 26.26
CA SER A 449 2.38 4.70 25.72
C SER A 449 1.00 4.56 26.37
N LEU A 450 0.91 4.89 27.67
CA LEU A 450 -0.34 4.92 28.43
C LEU A 450 -1.31 5.98 27.91
N ILE A 451 -0.82 7.18 27.55
CA ILE A 451 -1.64 8.25 26.96
C ILE A 451 -2.15 7.82 25.58
N ARG A 452 -1.32 7.14 24.78
CA ARG A 452 -1.75 6.65 23.46
C ARG A 452 -2.84 5.58 23.58
N ALA A 453 -2.69 4.64 24.51
CA ALA A 453 -3.71 3.64 24.83
C ALA A 453 -5.02 4.30 25.33
N ALA A 454 -4.92 5.28 26.23
CA ALA A 454 -6.05 6.05 26.73
C ALA A 454 -6.73 6.88 25.63
N TRP A 455 -5.98 7.40 24.66
CA TRP A 455 -6.54 8.09 23.50
C TRP A 455 -7.38 7.17 22.61
N LYS A 456 -6.92 5.92 22.44
CA LYS A 456 -7.66 4.92 21.68
C LYS A 456 -8.87 4.37 22.43
N GLY A 457 -8.83 4.35 23.76
CA GLY A 457 -9.85 3.71 24.59
C GLY A 457 -9.60 2.22 24.77
N ASP A 458 -8.34 1.77 24.65
CA ASP A 458 -7.98 0.35 24.72
C ASP A 458 -7.83 -0.08 26.18
N ASP A 459 -8.93 -0.42 26.86
CA ASP A 459 -8.98 -0.82 28.28
C ASP A 459 -7.91 -1.87 28.62
N ASN A 460 -7.81 -2.94 27.81
CA ASN A 460 -6.84 -4.02 28.02
C ASN A 460 -5.39 -3.51 27.97
N VAL A 461 -5.06 -2.62 27.04
CA VAL A 461 -3.69 -2.09 26.90
C VAL A 461 -3.37 -1.14 28.04
N VAL A 462 -4.33 -0.31 28.45
CA VAL A 462 -4.19 0.54 29.64
C VAL A 462 -3.93 -0.32 30.87
N GLU A 463 -4.68 -1.40 31.07
CA GLU A 463 -4.50 -2.32 32.19
C GLU A 463 -3.12 -2.96 32.17
N MET A 464 -2.68 -3.52 31.03
CA MET A 464 -1.37 -4.13 30.88
C MET A 464 -0.23 -3.16 31.21
N LEU A 465 -0.29 -1.94 30.68
CA LEU A 465 0.74 -0.91 30.92
C LEU A 465 0.80 -0.54 32.41
N LEU A 466 -0.34 -0.32 33.06
CA LEU A 466 -0.40 0.01 34.49
C LEU A 466 0.07 -1.17 35.37
N ALA A 467 -0.27 -2.40 35.00
CA ALA A 467 0.16 -3.61 35.71
C ALA A 467 1.69 -3.78 35.68
N HIS A 468 2.34 -3.36 34.60
CA HIS A 468 3.80 -3.38 34.48
C HIS A 468 4.50 -2.11 35.02
N GLY A 469 3.76 -1.18 35.63
CA GLY A 469 4.34 -0.03 36.34
C GLY A 469 4.40 1.27 35.54
N ALA A 470 3.62 1.41 34.46
CA ALA A 470 3.46 2.71 33.80
C ALA A 470 2.96 3.76 34.81
N LEU A 471 3.60 4.94 34.82
CA LEU A 471 3.21 6.04 35.70
C LEU A 471 1.84 6.58 35.30
N VAL A 472 0.85 6.41 36.19
CA VAL A 472 -0.55 6.76 35.95
C VAL A 472 -0.77 8.23 35.56
N ASP A 473 0.01 9.13 36.16
CA ASP A 473 -0.12 10.59 36.02
C ASP A 473 1.00 11.21 35.16
N ALA A 474 1.79 10.40 34.45
CA ALA A 474 2.88 10.95 33.65
C ALA A 474 2.33 11.82 32.49
N PRO A 475 2.74 13.10 32.40
CA PRO A 475 2.17 14.05 31.45
C PRO A 475 2.79 13.93 30.05
N SER A 476 2.03 14.28 29.03
CA SER A 476 2.56 14.56 27.68
C SER A 476 3.31 15.89 27.66
N ALA A 477 3.90 16.23 26.50
CA ALA A 477 4.45 17.55 26.26
C ALA A 477 3.42 18.64 26.64
N ASP A 478 2.17 18.53 26.18
CA ASP A 478 1.09 19.47 26.47
C ASP A 478 0.55 19.44 27.91
N GLY A 479 1.14 18.64 28.80
CA GLY A 479 0.68 18.48 30.17
C GLY A 479 -0.57 17.60 30.29
N ASN A 480 -1.01 16.94 29.22
CA ASN A 480 -2.15 16.02 29.29
C ASN A 480 -1.71 14.71 29.95
N THR A 481 -2.48 14.20 30.91
CA THR A 481 -2.33 12.84 31.45
C THR A 481 -3.25 11.86 30.72
N ALA A 482 -3.06 10.56 30.93
CA ALA A 482 -3.94 9.53 30.37
C ALA A 482 -5.41 9.78 30.76
N LEU A 483 -5.65 10.24 32.00
CA LEU A 483 -6.99 10.54 32.50
C LEU A 483 -7.63 11.71 31.74
N THR A 484 -6.89 12.81 31.54
CA THR A 484 -7.41 13.97 30.78
C THR A 484 -7.77 13.60 29.34
N VAL A 485 -6.98 12.73 28.70
CA VAL A 485 -7.22 12.29 27.33
C VAL A 485 -8.43 11.36 27.27
N ALA A 486 -8.51 10.34 28.13
CA ALA A 486 -9.65 9.44 28.21
C ALA A 486 -10.96 10.19 28.48
N ALA A 487 -10.92 11.17 29.40
CA ALA A 487 -12.07 11.99 29.78
C ALA A 487 -12.55 12.88 28.62
N SER A 488 -11.65 13.47 27.84
CA SER A 488 -12.04 14.26 26.66
C SER A 488 -12.66 13.42 25.54
N ARG A 489 -12.26 12.16 25.41
CA ARG A 489 -12.69 11.25 24.33
C ARG A 489 -13.89 10.37 24.67
N GLY A 490 -14.36 10.39 25.91
CA GLY A 490 -15.56 9.63 26.30
C GLY A 490 -15.28 8.17 26.68
N HIS A 491 -14.04 7.82 27.02
CA HIS A 491 -13.67 6.44 27.33
C HIS A 491 -13.91 6.10 28.81
N THR A 492 -15.17 5.82 29.16
CA THR A 492 -15.60 5.59 30.55
C THR A 492 -14.85 4.43 31.23
N GLY A 493 -14.59 3.33 30.51
CA GLY A 493 -13.83 2.17 31.03
C GLY A 493 -12.43 2.57 31.49
N VAL A 494 -11.64 3.13 30.56
CA VAL A 494 -10.33 3.72 30.84
C VAL A 494 -10.36 4.73 32.00
N VAL A 495 -11.32 5.66 32.03
CA VAL A 495 -11.42 6.65 33.12
C VAL A 495 -11.57 5.98 34.48
N ARG A 496 -12.53 5.05 34.61
CA ARG A 496 -12.76 4.34 35.88
C ARG A 496 -11.53 3.55 36.28
N MET A 497 -10.87 2.90 35.33
CA MET A 497 -9.64 2.14 35.57
C MET A 497 -8.50 3.04 36.07
N LEU A 498 -8.26 4.18 35.42
CA LEU A 498 -7.21 5.12 35.82
C LEU A 498 -7.46 5.69 37.22
N LEU A 499 -8.71 6.08 37.52
CA LEU A 499 -9.10 6.54 38.85
C LEU A 499 -8.90 5.45 39.92
N ALA A 500 -9.30 4.21 39.62
CA ALA A 500 -9.08 3.07 40.51
C ALA A 500 -7.58 2.77 40.75
N LYS A 501 -6.71 3.13 39.80
CA LYS A 501 -5.25 3.06 39.92
C LYS A 501 -4.63 4.33 40.52
N GLY A 502 -5.43 5.25 41.04
CA GLY A 502 -4.97 6.42 41.79
C GLY A 502 -4.61 7.63 40.93
N ALA A 503 -5.10 7.73 39.70
CA ALA A 503 -4.91 8.93 38.87
C ALA A 503 -5.49 10.18 39.56
N ASN A 504 -4.73 11.27 39.60
CA ASN A 504 -5.20 12.53 40.17
C ASN A 504 -6.12 13.28 39.18
N PRO A 505 -7.42 13.46 39.49
CA PRO A 505 -8.38 14.09 38.56
C PRO A 505 -8.18 15.60 38.37
N ASP A 506 -7.45 16.25 39.28
CA ASP A 506 -7.25 17.71 39.30
C ASP A 506 -5.97 18.16 38.61
N LEU A 507 -5.18 17.24 38.04
CA LEU A 507 -4.02 17.59 37.23
C LEU A 507 -4.44 18.44 36.03
N ARG A 508 -3.62 19.46 35.76
CA ARG A 508 -3.88 20.49 34.76
C ARG A 508 -2.89 20.39 33.62
N ASN A 509 -3.41 20.43 32.40
CA ASN A 509 -2.58 20.58 31.20
C ASN A 509 -2.12 22.04 31.01
N ARG A 510 -1.38 22.32 29.92
CA ARG A 510 -0.87 23.66 29.61
C ARG A 510 -1.95 24.75 29.51
N ARG A 511 -3.20 24.40 29.20
CA ARG A 511 -4.35 25.33 29.15
C ARG A 511 -5.07 25.47 30.49
N ASN A 512 -4.48 24.95 31.56
CA ASN A 512 -5.08 24.79 32.88
C ASN A 512 -6.38 23.96 32.88
N MET A 513 -6.56 23.06 31.92
CA MET A 513 -7.74 22.19 31.84
C MET A 513 -7.52 20.92 32.67
N THR A 514 -8.54 20.56 33.47
CA THR A 514 -8.61 19.27 34.19
C THR A 514 -9.42 18.24 33.41
N ALA A 515 -9.37 16.97 33.84
CA ALA A 515 -10.20 15.91 33.25
C ALA A 515 -11.70 16.25 33.32
N LEU A 516 -12.15 16.84 34.43
CA LEU A 516 -13.55 17.23 34.62
C LEU A 516 -13.97 18.34 33.65
N MET A 517 -13.10 19.33 33.39
CA MET A 517 -13.37 20.39 32.42
C MET A 517 -13.47 19.85 31.00
N LEU A 518 -12.57 18.94 30.62
CA LEU A 518 -12.56 18.33 29.29
C LEU A 518 -13.79 17.45 29.07
N ALA A 519 -14.17 16.64 30.06
CA ALA A 519 -15.39 15.84 30.00
C ALA A 519 -16.65 16.72 29.91
N ALA A 520 -16.70 17.83 30.67
CA ALA A 520 -17.79 18.79 30.64
C ALA A 520 -17.92 19.51 29.29
N GLN A 521 -16.78 19.89 28.70
CA GLN A 521 -16.74 20.50 27.37
C GLN A 521 -17.20 19.55 26.26
N ALA A 522 -16.95 18.24 26.42
CA ALA A 522 -17.31 17.22 25.44
C ALA A 522 -18.67 16.55 25.71
N GLY A 523 -19.33 16.87 26.83
CA GLY A 523 -20.67 16.37 27.17
C GLY A 523 -20.74 14.97 27.78
N HIS A 524 -19.65 14.47 28.36
CA HIS A 524 -19.56 13.07 28.84
C HIS A 524 -20.09 12.89 30.27
N GLY A 525 -21.41 12.97 30.47
CA GLY A 525 -22.06 12.98 31.79
C GLY A 525 -21.64 11.85 32.75
N GLU A 526 -21.51 10.61 32.27
CA GLU A 526 -21.05 9.49 33.09
C GLU A 526 -19.63 9.65 33.61
N ILE A 527 -18.75 10.24 32.80
CA ILE A 527 -17.36 10.54 33.17
C ILE A 527 -17.31 11.66 34.20
N LEU A 528 -18.17 12.68 34.08
CA LEU A 528 -18.28 13.72 35.10
C LEU A 528 -18.65 13.12 36.45
N ALA A 529 -19.65 12.24 36.49
CA ALA A 529 -20.06 11.57 37.71
C ALA A 529 -18.90 10.77 38.33
N ALA A 530 -18.20 9.97 37.51
CA ALA A 530 -17.05 9.19 37.99
C ALA A 530 -15.90 10.07 38.53
N LEU A 531 -15.61 11.20 37.88
CA LEU A 531 -14.58 12.14 38.31
C LEU A 531 -14.95 12.85 39.63
N LEU A 532 -16.21 13.25 39.77
CA LEU A 532 -16.71 13.89 41.00
C LEU A 532 -16.75 12.89 42.17
N GLU A 533 -17.16 11.65 41.93
CA GLU A 533 -17.10 10.56 42.91
C GLU A 533 -15.66 10.30 43.37
N ALA A 534 -14.67 10.47 42.48
CA ALA A 534 -13.26 10.39 42.79
C ALA A 534 -12.66 11.67 43.41
N GLY A 535 -13.49 12.69 43.69
CA GLY A 535 -13.08 13.90 44.40
C GLY A 535 -12.51 15.03 43.54
N ALA A 536 -12.78 15.06 42.23
CA ALA A 536 -12.38 16.17 41.36
C ALA A 536 -12.99 17.50 41.81
N ASP A 537 -12.20 18.58 41.88
CA ASP A 537 -12.67 19.90 42.30
C ASP A 537 -13.39 20.64 41.15
N PRO A 538 -14.74 20.82 41.21
CA PRO A 538 -15.50 21.50 40.16
C PRO A 538 -15.26 23.03 40.13
N ALA A 539 -14.61 23.59 41.16
CA ALA A 539 -14.37 25.03 41.28
C ALA A 539 -13.09 25.49 40.56
N LEU A 540 -12.23 24.57 40.13
CA LEU A 540 -11.04 24.89 39.36
C LEU A 540 -11.42 25.63 38.06
N ARG A 541 -10.49 26.44 37.54
CA ARG A 541 -10.70 27.25 36.33
C ARG A 541 -9.54 27.13 35.37
N ASN A 542 -9.85 27.10 34.08
CA ASN A 542 -8.87 27.11 32.99
C ASN A 542 -8.24 28.51 32.82
N GLU A 543 -7.35 28.66 31.82
CA GLU A 543 -6.69 29.92 31.49
C GLU A 543 -7.65 31.07 31.13
N HIS A 544 -8.85 30.73 30.63
CA HIS A 544 -9.93 31.67 30.32
C HIS A 544 -10.88 31.91 31.50
N ARG A 545 -10.51 31.50 32.71
CA ARG A 545 -11.33 31.57 33.93
C ARG A 545 -12.65 30.80 33.84
N GLN A 546 -12.76 29.81 32.95
CA GLN A 546 -13.94 28.97 32.82
C GLN A 546 -13.84 27.76 33.75
N SER A 547 -14.91 27.45 34.49
CA SER A 547 -15.08 26.19 35.23
C SER A 547 -15.73 25.11 34.38
N ALA A 548 -15.77 23.87 34.87
CA ALA A 548 -16.46 22.76 34.21
C ALA A 548 -17.93 23.10 33.88
N VAL A 549 -18.65 23.76 34.80
CA VAL A 549 -20.06 24.17 34.57
C VAL A 549 -20.16 25.16 33.41
N SER A 550 -19.26 26.16 33.35
CA SER A 550 -19.30 27.14 32.27
C SER A 550 -18.98 26.53 30.90
N LEU A 551 -18.11 25.52 30.87
CA LEU A 551 -17.78 24.78 29.64
C LEU A 551 -18.96 23.89 29.19
N ALA A 552 -19.61 23.17 30.10
CA ALA A 552 -20.81 22.39 29.79
C ALA A 552 -21.95 23.27 29.26
N ARG A 553 -22.16 24.46 29.84
CA ARG A 553 -23.15 25.44 29.34
C ARG A 553 -22.79 25.96 27.95
N ALA A 554 -21.52 26.30 27.73
CA ALA A 554 -21.07 26.76 26.42
C ALA A 554 -21.22 25.69 25.32
N GLY A 555 -21.08 24.41 25.68
CA GLY A 555 -21.32 23.27 24.78
C GLY A 555 -22.79 22.85 24.64
N GLY A 556 -23.73 23.46 25.38
CA GLY A 556 -25.14 23.08 25.37
C GLY A 556 -25.45 21.74 26.05
N HIS A 557 -24.57 21.24 26.92
CA HIS A 557 -24.70 19.93 27.57
C HIS A 557 -25.50 20.03 28.87
N GLU A 558 -26.82 20.19 28.77
CA GLU A 558 -27.71 20.43 29.92
C GLU A 558 -27.61 19.37 31.03
N ASP A 559 -27.47 18.10 30.67
CA ASP A 559 -27.36 17.02 31.66
C ASP A 559 -26.05 17.09 32.44
N CYS A 560 -24.94 17.48 31.79
CA CYS A 560 -23.67 17.75 32.47
C CYS A 560 -23.79 18.93 33.43
N VAL A 561 -24.54 19.98 33.05
CA VAL A 561 -24.80 21.13 33.92
C VAL A 561 -25.55 20.69 35.19
N LYS A 562 -26.60 19.89 35.05
CA LYS A 562 -27.37 19.35 36.19
C LYS A 562 -26.49 18.53 37.14
N ILE A 563 -25.61 17.67 36.61
CA ILE A 563 -24.68 16.86 37.40
C ILE A 563 -23.72 17.77 38.19
N LEU A 564 -23.08 18.73 37.52
CA LEU A 564 -22.10 19.61 38.14
C LEU A 564 -22.69 20.57 39.19
N GLU A 565 -23.90 21.08 38.96
CA GLU A 565 -24.56 21.98 39.91
C GLU A 565 -24.98 21.25 41.18
N LYS A 566 -25.49 20.03 41.04
CA LYS A 566 -25.85 19.16 42.17
C LYS A 566 -24.64 18.89 43.06
N ASP A 567 -23.48 18.61 42.48
CA ASP A 567 -22.27 18.29 43.24
C ASP A 567 -21.51 19.53 43.73
N SER A 568 -21.52 20.64 42.97
CA SER A 568 -20.96 21.91 43.42
C SER A 568 -21.63 22.42 44.71
N ALA A 569 -22.92 22.14 44.90
CA ALA A 569 -23.63 22.42 46.13
C ALA A 569 -23.11 21.55 47.29
N ARG A 570 -22.85 20.26 47.05
CA ARG A 570 -22.24 19.35 48.04
C ARG A 570 -20.82 19.77 48.41
N TRP A 571 -19.99 20.08 47.42
CA TRP A 571 -18.60 20.51 47.62
C TRP A 571 -18.50 21.79 48.47
N LYS A 572 -19.35 22.79 48.20
CA LYS A 572 -19.43 24.01 49.01
C LYS A 572 -19.83 23.73 50.46
N VAL A 573 -20.68 22.73 50.71
CA VAL A 573 -21.10 22.35 52.07
C VAL A 573 -19.99 21.58 52.80
N LEU A 574 -19.31 20.66 52.10
CA LEU A 574 -18.29 19.79 52.70
C LEU A 574 -16.93 20.48 52.91
N PHE A 575 -16.54 21.39 52.01
CA PHE A 575 -15.19 21.97 51.99
C PHE A 575 -15.17 23.50 51.97
N GLY A 576 -16.34 24.16 51.92
CA GLY A 576 -16.45 25.62 51.87
C GLY A 576 -16.03 26.35 53.15
N SER A 577 -15.76 25.65 54.25
CA SER A 577 -15.28 26.25 55.51
C SER A 577 -13.75 26.19 55.70
N LEU A 578 -12.99 25.65 54.74
CA LEU A 578 -11.52 25.50 54.82
C LEU A 578 -10.75 26.54 53.99
N ARG A 579 -11.32 27.73 53.77
CA ARG A 579 -10.61 28.87 53.16
C ARG A 579 -10.39 30.01 54.12
#